data_AF-A0A834WEA6-F1
#
_entry.id   AF-A0A834WEA6-F1
#
_cell.length_a   1.000
_cell.length_b   1.000
_cell.length_c   1.000
_cell.angle_alpha   90.00
_cell.angle_beta   90.00
_cell.angle_gamma   90.00
#
_symmetry.space_group_name_H-M   'P 1'
#
loop_
_entity.id
_entity.type
_entity.pdbx_description
1 polymer ?
#
loop_
_entity_poly.entity_id
_entity_poly.type
_entity_poly.pdbx_seq_one_letter_code
_entity_poly.pdbx_strand_id
1 'polypeptide(L)'
;MATLTMIIRKCMVLVSLILGTMMVENLDSGEAFFIIPKKVTVQIINNLNPPQDLALHCKSKTDDVGQHTIKVGEDFSFRFRPKIFAVATLYFCNFRWPTNTSYHYFDIYVQKRDEFKCENEKLTMATLTMIIRKCMVLVSLILGTMMVENLDSGEASFIIPKKVTVQIINNLNPPQDLTLHCKSKTDDVGEHTIKVGEDFSFRFRPNIFAVVTLYFCNFRWPSDISYHYFDIYVQERDEFKCENQVCSWKISKGGACKYDPDMQAYTKCFPWNHHDVVAISSDNSTDYAN
;
A
#
# COMPACT_ATOMS: atom_id res chain seq x y z
N MET A 1 -12.87 -15.93 32.33
CA MET A 1 -12.72 -16.14 30.87
C MET A 1 -11.93 -15.02 30.18
N ALA A 2 -12.13 -13.73 30.51
CA ALA A 2 -11.41 -12.61 29.87
C ALA A 2 -9.86 -12.63 30.02
N THR A 3 -9.35 -13.09 31.16
CA THR A 3 -7.90 -13.21 31.42
C THR A 3 -7.23 -14.29 30.58
N LEU A 4 -7.90 -15.43 30.38
CA LEU A 4 -7.40 -16.53 29.56
C LEU A 4 -7.35 -16.12 28.08
N THR A 5 -8.38 -15.41 27.58
CA THR A 5 -8.40 -14.89 26.20
C THR A 5 -7.35 -13.81 25.96
N MET A 6 -7.09 -12.96 26.95
CA MET A 6 -6.02 -11.95 26.89
C MET A 6 -4.62 -12.60 26.85
N ILE A 7 -4.39 -13.64 27.67
CA ILE A 7 -3.15 -14.41 27.66
C ILE A 7 -2.99 -15.14 26.33
N ILE A 8 -4.03 -15.79 25.81
CA ILE A 8 -4.00 -16.48 24.51
C ILE A 8 -3.70 -15.48 23.38
N ARG A 9 -4.25 -14.26 23.41
CA ARG A 9 -4.00 -13.24 22.37
C ARG A 9 -2.60 -12.64 22.47
N LYS A 10 -2.11 -12.35 23.69
CA LYS A 10 -0.71 -11.94 23.91
C LYS A 10 0.25 -13.05 23.48
N CYS A 11 -0.09 -14.31 23.76
CA CYS A 11 0.67 -15.48 23.30
C CYS A 11 0.62 -15.62 21.78
N MET A 12 -0.53 -15.41 21.11
CA MET A 12 -0.60 -15.48 19.65
C MET A 12 0.21 -14.37 18.98
N VAL A 13 0.16 -13.13 19.49
CA VAL A 13 0.98 -12.02 18.99
C VAL A 13 2.47 -12.24 19.28
N LEU A 14 2.81 -12.71 20.48
CA LEU A 14 4.18 -13.09 20.83
C LEU A 14 4.67 -14.23 19.95
N VAL A 15 3.82 -15.22 19.63
CA VAL A 15 4.11 -16.29 18.68
C VAL A 15 4.23 -15.76 17.26
N SER A 16 3.44 -14.78 16.82
CA SER A 16 3.60 -14.15 15.50
C SER A 16 4.85 -13.27 15.40
N LEU A 17 5.21 -12.56 16.45
CA LEU A 17 6.46 -11.80 16.55
C LEU A 17 7.65 -12.76 16.59
N ILE A 18 7.59 -13.82 17.39
CA ILE A 18 8.62 -14.87 17.48
C ILE A 18 8.72 -15.62 16.15
N LEU A 19 7.62 -15.99 15.50
CA LEU A 19 7.65 -16.62 14.17
C LEU A 19 8.17 -15.65 13.12
N GLY A 20 7.83 -14.37 13.21
CA GLY A 20 8.38 -13.31 12.34
C GLY A 20 9.88 -13.12 12.53
N THR A 21 10.38 -13.13 13.78
CA THR A 21 11.82 -13.09 14.07
C THR A 21 12.50 -14.42 13.76
N MET A 22 11.83 -15.56 13.92
CA MET A 22 12.34 -16.88 13.51
C MET A 22 12.40 -17.03 12.00
N MET A 23 11.52 -16.35 11.24
CA MET A 23 11.65 -16.20 9.79
C MET A 23 12.79 -15.25 9.40
N VAL A 24 13.18 -14.34 10.30
CA VAL A 24 14.42 -13.55 10.19
C VAL A 24 15.66 -14.40 10.55
N GLU A 25 15.53 -15.38 11.45
CA GLU A 25 16.59 -16.30 11.91
C GLU A 25 16.71 -17.59 11.09
N ASN A 26 15.82 -17.86 10.12
CA ASN A 26 16.00 -18.89 9.09
C ASN A 26 16.38 -18.18 7.77
N LEU A 27 17.50 -17.45 7.75
CA LEU A 27 18.80 -17.96 7.31
C LEU A 27 18.69 -18.89 6.09
N ASP A 28 18.43 -18.30 4.93
CA ASP A 28 19.25 -18.68 3.78
C ASP A 28 20.64 -18.10 4.06
N SER A 29 21.59 -18.99 4.38
CA SER A 29 22.98 -18.78 4.84
C SER A 29 23.17 -18.42 6.33
N GLY A 30 23.51 -19.42 7.13
CA GLY A 30 24.03 -19.30 8.50
C GLY A 30 25.25 -18.38 8.64
N GLU A 31 25.05 -17.06 8.67
CA GLU A 31 26.04 -16.09 9.12
C GLU A 31 25.42 -15.30 10.28
N ALA A 32 25.96 -15.53 11.48
CA ALA A 32 25.60 -14.82 12.70
C ALA A 32 25.69 -13.30 12.52
N PHE A 33 25.02 -12.59 13.43
CA PHE A 33 24.85 -11.14 13.57
C PHE A 33 26.16 -10.35 13.79
N PHE A 34 27.17 -10.59 12.95
CA PHE A 34 28.34 -9.78 12.70
C PHE A 34 28.33 -9.54 11.20
N ILE A 35 28.23 -8.29 10.75
CA ILE A 35 28.36 -7.96 9.32
C ILE A 35 29.79 -8.33 8.94
N ILE A 36 30.05 -9.54 8.43
CA ILE A 36 31.37 -9.92 7.93
C ILE A 36 31.49 -9.31 6.53
N PRO A 37 32.44 -8.38 6.30
CA PRO A 37 32.56 -7.72 5.01
C PRO A 37 32.98 -8.75 3.96
N LYS A 38 32.42 -8.60 2.77
CA LYS A 38 32.77 -9.46 1.62
C LYS A 38 34.26 -9.36 1.33
N LYS A 39 34.83 -10.47 0.90
CA LYS A 39 36.22 -10.51 0.47
C LYS A 39 36.37 -9.73 -0.84
N VAL A 40 37.30 -8.78 -0.86
CA VAL A 40 37.73 -8.06 -2.07
C VAL A 40 38.91 -8.80 -2.69
N THR A 41 38.89 -8.97 -4.02
CA THR A 41 40.03 -9.51 -4.78
C THR A 41 40.57 -8.41 -5.67
N VAL A 42 41.86 -8.09 -5.53
CA VAL A 42 42.57 -7.20 -6.43
C VAL A 42 43.33 -8.06 -7.42
N GLN A 43 43.19 -7.76 -8.71
CA GLN A 43 43.89 -8.43 -9.80
C GLN A 43 44.73 -7.42 -10.57
N ILE A 44 46.01 -7.72 -10.76
CA ILE A 44 46.98 -6.89 -11.47
C ILE A 44 47.48 -7.71 -12.66
N ILE A 45 47.29 -7.18 -13.87
CA ILE A 45 47.62 -7.86 -15.12
C ILE A 45 48.77 -7.12 -15.79
N ASN A 46 49.84 -7.84 -16.18
CA ASN A 46 50.96 -7.22 -16.88
C ASN A 46 50.68 -7.12 -18.38
N ASN A 47 50.33 -5.92 -18.84
CA ASN A 47 50.13 -5.57 -20.25
C ASN A 47 51.10 -4.46 -20.71
N LEU A 48 52.34 -4.45 -20.19
CA LEU A 48 53.35 -3.47 -20.59
C LEU A 48 53.71 -3.59 -22.08
N ASN A 49 53.89 -2.44 -22.73
CA ASN A 49 54.34 -2.32 -24.10
C ASN A 49 55.50 -1.30 -24.17
N PRO A 50 56.72 -1.69 -24.58
CA PRO A 50 57.12 -3.01 -25.10
C PRO A 50 57.00 -4.15 -24.08
N PRO A 51 56.84 -5.41 -24.52
CA PRO A 51 56.70 -6.57 -23.64
C PRO A 51 57.88 -6.72 -22.67
N GLN A 52 57.62 -6.68 -21.38
CA GLN A 52 58.63 -6.85 -20.33
C GLN A 52 58.01 -7.23 -18.99
N ASP A 53 58.84 -7.77 -18.10
CA ASP A 53 58.42 -8.16 -16.76
C ASP A 53 58.07 -6.94 -15.89
N LEU A 54 57.01 -7.08 -15.10
CA LEU A 54 56.53 -6.08 -14.15
C LEU A 54 56.80 -6.55 -12.73
N ALA A 55 57.71 -5.89 -12.03
CA ALA A 55 57.91 -6.08 -10.60
C ALA A 55 56.95 -5.18 -9.82
N LEU A 56 56.27 -5.74 -8.82
CA LEU A 56 55.37 -5.02 -7.93
C LEU A 56 55.59 -5.40 -6.48
N HIS A 57 55.32 -4.47 -5.58
CA HIS A 57 55.19 -4.76 -4.14
C HIS A 57 54.01 -3.97 -3.59
N CYS A 58 53.04 -4.70 -3.04
CA CYS A 58 51.82 -4.16 -2.47
C CYS A 58 51.80 -4.33 -0.96
N LYS A 59 51.29 -3.32 -0.24
CA LYS A 59 51.05 -3.43 1.21
C LYS A 59 49.93 -2.50 1.66
N SER A 60 49.37 -2.82 2.82
CA SER A 60 48.46 -1.97 3.59
C SER A 60 49.18 -1.44 4.83
N LYS A 61 48.45 -0.74 5.71
CA LYS A 61 48.96 -0.34 7.03
C LYS A 61 49.29 -1.53 7.93
N THR A 62 48.57 -2.65 7.78
CA THR A 62 48.67 -3.81 8.69
C THR A 62 49.11 -5.10 8.04
N ASP A 63 49.12 -5.16 6.71
CA ASP A 63 49.31 -6.40 5.96
C ASP A 63 50.28 -6.13 4.81
N ASP A 64 51.36 -6.90 4.74
CA ASP A 64 52.29 -6.86 3.60
C ASP A 64 51.93 -8.02 2.65
N VAL A 65 51.60 -7.69 1.40
CA VAL A 65 51.31 -8.71 0.38
C VAL A 65 52.62 -9.31 -0.15
N GLY A 66 53.71 -8.55 -0.10
CA GLY A 66 55.02 -8.95 -0.57
C GLY A 66 55.32 -8.50 -2.00
N GLN A 67 56.53 -8.86 -2.45
CA GLN A 67 57.07 -8.50 -3.75
C GLN A 67 56.90 -9.66 -4.74
N HIS A 68 56.40 -9.34 -5.93
CA HIS A 68 56.14 -10.28 -7.01
C HIS A 68 56.62 -9.73 -8.35
N THR A 69 56.96 -10.63 -9.27
CA THR A 69 57.30 -10.29 -10.66
C THR A 69 56.33 -11.03 -11.58
N ILE A 70 55.60 -10.29 -12.39
CA ILE A 70 54.61 -10.81 -13.34
C ILE A 70 55.20 -10.76 -14.75
N LYS A 71 55.19 -11.87 -15.48
CA LYS A 71 55.61 -11.88 -16.90
C LYS A 71 54.51 -11.30 -17.79
N VAL A 72 54.86 -10.99 -19.03
CA VAL A 72 53.90 -10.44 -19.99
C VAL A 72 52.72 -11.40 -20.21
N GLY A 73 51.50 -10.88 -20.08
CA GLY A 73 50.27 -11.66 -20.25
C GLY A 73 49.85 -12.49 -19.04
N GLU A 74 50.65 -12.52 -17.96
CA GLU A 74 50.29 -13.13 -16.68
C GLU A 74 49.61 -12.10 -15.76
N ASP A 75 49.00 -12.61 -14.69
CA ASP A 75 48.38 -11.80 -13.64
C ASP A 75 48.79 -12.25 -12.24
N PHE A 76 48.69 -11.32 -11.29
CA PHE A 76 48.80 -11.58 -9.88
C PHE A 76 47.54 -11.09 -9.19
N SER A 77 47.00 -11.90 -8.29
CA SER A 77 45.84 -11.52 -7.49
C SER A 77 46.03 -11.82 -6.02
N PHE A 78 45.48 -10.94 -5.18
CA PHE A 78 45.42 -11.14 -3.74
C PHE A 78 44.04 -10.78 -3.22
N ARG A 79 43.65 -11.41 -2.11
CA ARG A 79 42.31 -11.31 -1.55
C ARG A 79 42.37 -10.93 -0.07
N PHE A 80 41.52 -9.99 0.34
CA PHE A 80 41.44 -9.50 1.72
C PHE A 80 39.99 -9.21 2.12
N ARG A 81 39.76 -9.01 3.42
CA ARG A 81 38.49 -8.50 3.95
C ARG A 81 38.69 -7.06 4.43
N PRO A 82 37.97 -6.06 3.89
CA PRO A 82 38.02 -4.70 4.40
C PRO A 82 37.62 -4.64 5.88
N LYS A 83 38.13 -3.66 6.63
CA LYS A 83 37.74 -3.45 8.03
C LYS A 83 36.52 -2.52 8.09
N ILE A 84 35.47 -2.89 8.84
CA ILE A 84 34.22 -2.11 8.96
C ILE A 84 34.30 -1.05 10.06
N PHE A 85 34.91 -1.38 11.21
CA PHE A 85 34.92 -0.52 12.40
C PHE A 85 36.28 0.11 12.69
N ALA A 86 37.23 0.02 11.76
CA ALA A 86 38.59 0.52 11.92
C ALA A 86 38.91 1.59 10.86
N VAL A 87 40.15 2.08 10.87
CA VAL A 87 40.68 2.94 9.79
C VAL A 87 40.43 2.28 8.43
N ALA A 88 39.93 3.06 7.49
CA ALA A 88 39.63 2.60 6.13
C ALA A 88 40.82 1.86 5.51
N THR A 89 40.51 0.72 4.88
CA THR A 89 41.49 -0.17 4.26
C THR A 89 42.03 0.49 3.00
N LEU A 90 43.35 0.59 2.93
CA LEU A 90 44.10 1.14 1.81
C LEU A 90 45.19 0.14 1.46
N TYR A 91 45.25 -0.29 0.20
CA TYR A 91 46.41 -0.98 -0.36
C TYR A 91 47.08 -0.06 -1.37
N PHE A 92 48.38 0.13 -1.20
CA PHE A 92 49.21 0.83 -2.16
C PHE A 92 50.27 -0.12 -2.70
N CYS A 93 50.57 0.03 -3.97
CA CYS A 93 51.56 -0.76 -4.67
C CYS A 93 52.60 0.16 -5.29
N ASN A 94 53.86 -0.28 -5.26
CA ASN A 94 54.89 0.27 -6.12
C ASN A 94 55.17 -0.69 -7.26
N PHE A 95 55.50 -0.14 -8.41
CA PHE A 95 55.74 -0.84 -9.66
C PHE A 95 57.08 -0.40 -10.24
N ARG A 96 57.79 -1.35 -10.82
CA ARG A 96 59.06 -1.14 -11.50
C ARG A 96 59.21 -2.12 -12.64
N TRP A 97 59.91 -1.71 -13.69
CA TRP A 97 60.16 -2.56 -14.84
C TRP A 97 61.54 -2.28 -15.44
N PRO A 98 62.12 -3.18 -16.27
CA PRO A 98 63.51 -3.06 -16.70
C PRO A 98 63.86 -1.76 -17.44
N THR A 99 63.00 -1.31 -18.34
CA THR A 99 63.21 -0.10 -19.16
C THR A 99 63.10 1.21 -18.37
N ASN A 100 62.46 1.20 -17.19
CA ASN A 100 62.41 2.34 -16.28
C ASN A 100 62.55 1.84 -14.85
N THR A 101 63.75 2.01 -14.30
CA THR A 101 64.11 1.53 -12.97
C THR A 101 63.52 2.37 -11.83
N SER A 102 62.80 3.45 -12.14
CA SER A 102 62.10 4.27 -11.16
C SER A 102 60.92 3.51 -10.54
N TYR A 103 60.61 3.80 -9.27
CA TYR A 103 59.42 3.29 -8.62
C TYR A 103 58.21 4.16 -8.95
N HIS A 104 57.13 3.52 -9.41
CA HIS A 104 55.84 4.15 -9.69
C HIS A 104 54.82 3.69 -8.66
N TYR A 105 54.13 4.61 -8.00
CA TYR A 105 53.21 4.28 -6.91
C TYR A 105 51.76 4.43 -7.34
N PHE A 106 50.90 3.52 -6.88
CA PHE A 106 49.46 3.62 -7.09
C PHE A 106 48.69 3.01 -5.93
N ASP A 107 47.66 3.72 -5.48
CA ASP A 107 46.69 3.25 -4.50
C ASP A 107 45.69 2.31 -5.17
N ILE A 108 46.08 1.03 -5.25
CA ILE A 108 45.35 -0.01 -5.98
C ILE A 108 43.95 -0.26 -5.40
N TYR A 109 43.76 -0.01 -4.10
CA TYR A 109 42.46 -0.09 -3.46
C TYR A 109 42.32 0.97 -2.36
N VAL A 110 41.27 1.77 -2.45
CA VAL A 110 40.86 2.76 -1.45
C VAL A 110 39.43 2.43 -1.02
N GLN A 111 39.23 1.96 0.22
CA GLN A 111 37.91 1.49 0.68
C GLN A 111 36.78 2.49 0.40
N LYS A 112 36.98 3.78 0.72
CA LYS A 112 35.97 4.83 0.48
C LYS A 112 35.59 5.02 -1.00
N ARG A 113 36.48 4.69 -1.94
CA ARG A 113 36.29 4.87 -3.38
C ARG A 113 35.74 3.61 -4.04
N ASP A 114 36.23 2.45 -3.60
CA ASP A 114 36.13 1.19 -4.34
C ASP A 114 35.13 0.20 -3.74
N GLU A 115 34.78 0.32 -2.45
CA GLU A 115 33.88 -0.61 -1.73
C GLU A 115 32.53 -0.81 -2.44
N PHE A 116 31.94 0.27 -2.99
CA PHE A 116 30.65 0.18 -3.71
C PHE A 116 30.79 -0.23 -5.18
N LYS A 117 31.98 -0.05 -5.78
CA LYS A 117 32.21 -0.33 -7.22
C LYS A 117 32.61 -1.77 -7.48
N CYS A 118 33.27 -2.43 -6.52
CA CYS A 118 33.64 -3.84 -6.62
C CYS A 118 32.47 -4.79 -6.29
N GLU A 119 31.26 -4.26 -6.13
CA GLU A 119 30.06 -5.01 -5.81
C GLU A 119 29.32 -5.38 -7.11
N ASN A 120 29.23 -6.67 -7.41
CA ASN A 120 28.55 -7.16 -8.63
C ASN A 120 27.07 -6.71 -8.65
N GLU A 121 26.54 -6.33 -9.83
CA GLU A 121 25.13 -5.95 -10.06
C GLU A 121 24.09 -6.94 -9.48
N LYS A 122 24.46 -8.22 -9.27
CA LYS A 122 23.56 -9.18 -8.60
C LYS A 122 23.23 -8.83 -7.15
N LEU A 123 24.07 -8.03 -6.48
CA LEU A 123 23.82 -7.62 -5.10
C LEU A 123 22.89 -6.41 -5.00
N THR A 124 22.73 -5.59 -6.02
CA THR A 124 21.78 -4.46 -5.99
C THR A 124 20.33 -4.96 -5.98
N MET A 125 20.03 -6.05 -6.69
CA MET A 125 18.71 -6.71 -6.61
C MET A 125 18.48 -7.43 -5.28
N ALA A 126 19.52 -8.06 -4.70
CA ALA A 126 19.43 -8.68 -3.39
C ALA A 126 19.32 -7.65 -2.25
N THR A 127 19.98 -6.50 -2.35
CA THR A 127 19.88 -5.39 -1.39
C THR A 127 18.55 -4.66 -1.52
N LEU A 128 18.05 -4.42 -2.75
CA LEU A 128 16.71 -3.88 -2.97
C LEU A 128 15.63 -4.81 -2.41
N THR A 129 15.72 -6.11 -2.66
CA THR A 129 14.78 -7.09 -2.07
C THR A 129 14.90 -7.18 -0.55
N MET A 130 16.11 -7.06 0.03
CA MET A 130 16.27 -6.95 1.48
C MET A 130 15.67 -5.66 2.05
N ILE A 131 15.84 -4.51 1.39
CA ILE A 131 15.25 -3.23 1.79
C ILE A 131 13.73 -3.33 1.72
N ILE A 132 13.17 -3.86 0.62
CA ILE A 132 11.72 -4.08 0.46
C ILE A 132 11.19 -4.99 1.58
N ARG A 133 11.86 -6.13 1.88
CA ARG A 133 11.46 -7.03 2.96
C ARG A 133 11.50 -6.33 4.33
N LYS A 134 12.53 -5.54 4.62
CA LYS A 134 12.63 -4.76 5.87
C LYS A 134 11.55 -3.68 5.97
N CYS A 135 11.25 -2.98 4.88
CA CYS A 135 10.17 -2.00 4.81
C CYS A 135 8.80 -2.65 5.03
N MET A 136 8.54 -3.82 4.43
CA MET A 136 7.29 -4.57 4.62
C MET A 136 7.10 -5.00 6.08
N VAL A 137 8.17 -5.42 6.77
CA VAL A 137 8.13 -5.78 8.19
C VAL A 137 7.90 -4.53 9.06
N LEU A 138 8.58 -3.43 8.78
CA LEU A 138 8.39 -2.17 9.52
C LEU A 138 6.95 -1.65 9.36
N VAL A 139 6.40 -1.69 8.15
CA VAL A 139 4.99 -1.32 7.88
C VAL A 139 4.05 -2.25 8.65
N SER A 140 4.31 -3.56 8.67
CA SER A 140 3.50 -4.52 9.43
C SER A 140 3.54 -4.27 10.94
N LEU A 141 4.71 -3.88 11.48
CA LEU A 141 4.86 -3.50 12.88
C LEU A 141 4.12 -2.19 13.19
N ILE A 142 4.23 -1.17 12.34
CA ILE A 142 3.52 0.11 12.49
C ILE A 142 2.00 -0.12 12.44
N LEU A 143 1.52 -0.89 11.47
CA LEU A 143 0.11 -1.26 11.39
C LEU A 143 -0.34 -2.08 12.61
N GLY A 144 0.52 -2.97 13.10
CA GLY A 144 0.29 -3.73 14.34
C GLY A 144 0.21 -2.84 15.58
N THR A 145 1.06 -1.82 15.71
CA THR A 145 1.04 -0.87 16.83
C THR A 145 -0.15 0.09 16.76
N MET A 146 -0.60 0.47 15.56
CA MET A 146 -1.85 1.23 15.39
C MET A 146 -3.08 0.47 15.89
N MET A 147 -3.04 -0.87 15.92
CA MET A 147 -4.09 -1.70 16.54
C MET A 147 -4.03 -1.74 18.08
N VAL A 148 -2.89 -1.37 18.70
CA VAL A 148 -2.69 -1.45 20.15
C VAL A 148 -3.25 -0.23 20.89
N GLU A 149 -3.34 0.94 20.25
CA GLU A 149 -3.76 2.19 20.91
C GLU A 149 -5.29 2.35 21.09
N ASN A 150 -6.13 1.37 20.71
CA ASN A 150 -7.59 1.51 20.77
C ASN A 150 -8.33 0.42 21.57
N LEU A 151 -7.69 -0.19 22.58
CA LEU A 151 -8.34 -1.26 23.38
C LEU A 151 -8.53 -0.90 24.85
N ASP A 152 -9.09 0.28 25.11
CA ASP A 152 -9.75 0.58 26.39
C ASP A 152 -11.23 1.01 26.24
N SER A 153 -11.74 1.02 25.01
CA SER A 153 -13.18 1.09 24.73
C SER A 153 -13.53 -0.12 23.86
N GLY A 154 -14.42 -0.98 24.33
CA GLY A 154 -14.83 -2.22 23.65
C GLY A 154 -15.51 -2.03 22.29
N GLU A 155 -14.81 -1.49 21.29
CA GLU A 155 -15.25 -1.41 19.90
C GLU A 155 -14.30 -2.25 19.04
N ALA A 156 -14.65 -3.50 18.79
CA ALA A 156 -14.10 -4.28 17.67
C ALA A 156 -14.62 -3.75 16.31
N SER A 157 -14.63 -2.43 16.09
CA SER A 157 -15.45 -1.79 15.06
C SER A 157 -14.71 -0.80 14.16
N PHE A 158 -13.42 -0.99 13.87
CA PHE A 158 -12.76 -0.22 12.80
C PHE A 158 -12.69 -0.96 11.46
N ILE A 159 -12.82 -2.29 11.43
CA ILE A 159 -12.64 -3.09 10.21
C ILE A 159 -13.96 -3.35 9.46
N ILE A 160 -15.11 -3.26 10.12
CA ILE A 160 -16.42 -3.57 9.52
C ILE A 160 -17.35 -2.37 9.63
N PRO A 161 -17.77 -1.73 8.51
CA PRO A 161 -18.64 -0.55 8.56
C PRO A 161 -19.91 -0.84 9.36
N LYS A 162 -20.38 0.14 10.13
CA LYS A 162 -21.60 -0.01 10.92
C LYS A 162 -22.79 -0.20 9.97
N LYS A 163 -23.81 -0.96 10.40
CA LYS A 163 -25.04 -1.12 9.60
C LYS A 163 -25.77 0.21 9.52
N VAL A 164 -26.19 0.59 8.32
CA VAL A 164 -26.98 1.79 8.05
C VAL A 164 -28.45 1.41 7.94
N THR A 165 -29.32 2.22 8.54
CA THR A 165 -30.78 2.14 8.39
C THR A 165 -31.23 3.31 7.53
N VAL A 166 -31.95 3.04 6.45
CA VAL A 166 -32.66 4.06 5.69
C VAL A 166 -34.10 4.08 6.18
N GLN A 167 -34.59 5.26 6.57
CA GLN A 167 -35.97 5.47 7.01
C GLN A 167 -36.65 6.42 6.02
N ILE A 168 -37.84 6.03 5.56
CA ILE A 168 -38.62 6.76 4.56
C ILE A 168 -39.98 7.05 5.17
N ILE A 169 -40.31 8.34 5.32
CA ILE A 169 -41.53 8.84 5.95
C ILE A 169 -42.44 9.43 4.87
N ASN A 170 -43.71 9.04 4.86
CA ASN A 170 -44.70 9.63 3.97
C ASN A 170 -45.14 11.01 4.48
N ASN A 171 -44.77 12.06 3.74
CA ASN A 171 -45.11 13.45 4.00
C ASN A 171 -45.87 14.07 2.80
N LEU A 172 -46.73 13.27 2.14
CA LEU A 172 -47.57 13.74 1.05
C LEU A 172 -48.69 14.67 1.56
N ASN A 173 -48.92 15.75 0.84
CA ASN A 173 -50.00 16.71 1.08
C ASN A 173 -50.70 17.03 -0.27
N PRO A 174 -52.03 16.84 -0.42
CA PRO A 174 -52.99 16.35 0.58
C PRO A 174 -52.69 14.91 1.03
N PRO A 175 -53.23 14.48 2.19
CA PRO A 175 -52.88 13.18 2.74
C PRO A 175 -53.33 12.01 1.86
N GLN A 176 -52.41 11.10 1.52
CA GLN A 176 -52.67 9.88 0.76
C GLN A 176 -51.55 8.85 0.92
N ASP A 177 -51.87 7.59 0.60
CA ASP A 177 -50.93 6.48 0.69
C ASP A 177 -49.79 6.61 -0.32
N LEU A 178 -48.59 6.22 0.12
CA LEU A 178 -47.37 6.21 -0.67
C LEU A 178 -46.90 4.76 -0.83
N THR A 179 -46.88 4.28 -2.07
CA THR A 179 -46.26 3.00 -2.41
C THR A 179 -44.82 3.26 -2.85
N LEU A 180 -43.87 2.52 -2.25
CA LEU A 180 -42.45 2.59 -2.54
C LEU A 180 -41.89 1.20 -2.86
N HIS A 181 -41.03 1.13 -3.87
CA HIS A 181 -40.25 -0.08 -4.16
C HIS A 181 -38.77 0.29 -4.23
N CYS A 182 -37.99 -0.23 -3.28
CA CYS A 182 -36.57 0.07 -3.16
C CYS A 182 -35.71 -1.15 -3.51
N LYS A 183 -34.57 -0.92 -4.18
CA LYS A 183 -33.57 -1.96 -4.44
C LYS A 183 -32.18 -1.37 -4.63
N SER A 184 -31.18 -2.23 -4.54
CA SER A 184 -29.81 -1.99 -4.95
C SER A 184 -29.48 -2.80 -6.21
N LYS A 185 -28.21 -2.83 -6.61
CA LYS A 185 -27.75 -3.70 -7.71
C LYS A 185 -27.96 -5.20 -7.44
N THR A 186 -27.90 -5.64 -6.18
CA THR A 186 -27.85 -7.07 -5.82
C THR A 186 -28.91 -7.49 -4.81
N ASP A 187 -29.67 -6.55 -4.27
CA ASP A 187 -30.61 -6.78 -3.17
C ASP A 187 -31.90 -6.00 -3.46
N ASP A 188 -33.03 -6.70 -3.41
CA ASP A 188 -34.35 -6.12 -3.60
C ASP A 188 -35.05 -6.05 -2.25
N VAL A 189 -35.33 -4.82 -1.77
CA VAL A 189 -36.00 -4.60 -0.49
C VAL A 189 -37.48 -4.94 -0.61
N GLY A 190 -38.05 -4.82 -1.81
CA GLY A 190 -39.45 -5.07 -2.10
C GLY A 190 -40.33 -3.82 -2.10
N GLU A 191 -41.61 -4.06 -2.34
CA GLU A 191 -42.65 -3.02 -2.42
C GLU A 191 -43.43 -2.92 -1.11
N HIS A 192 -43.65 -1.69 -0.64
CA HIS A 192 -44.37 -1.38 0.58
C HIS A 192 -45.28 -0.17 0.37
N THR A 193 -46.45 -0.17 1.01
CA THR A 193 -47.37 0.98 1.03
C THR A 193 -47.47 1.51 2.45
N ILE A 194 -47.21 2.80 2.63
CA ILE A 194 -47.25 3.49 3.92
C ILE A 194 -48.23 4.66 3.89
N LYS A 195 -49.02 4.84 4.95
CA LYS A 195 -49.95 5.96 5.09
C LYS A 195 -49.22 7.23 5.48
N VAL A 196 -49.89 8.36 5.39
CA VAL A 196 -49.29 9.66 5.77
C VAL A 196 -48.91 9.67 7.24
N GLY A 197 -47.68 10.11 7.52
CA GLY A 197 -47.11 10.09 8.86
C GLY A 197 -46.51 8.76 9.28
N GLU A 198 -46.76 7.66 8.55
CA GLU A 198 -46.08 6.38 8.75
C GLU A 198 -44.72 6.37 8.04
N ASP A 199 -43.87 5.43 8.46
CA ASP A 199 -42.57 5.20 7.89
C ASP A 199 -42.31 3.73 7.55
N PHE A 200 -41.43 3.54 6.57
CA PHE A 200 -40.83 2.25 6.26
C PHE A 200 -39.31 2.37 6.39
N SER A 201 -38.67 1.35 6.95
CA SER A 201 -37.22 1.33 7.07
C SER A 201 -36.63 -0.03 6.76
N PHE A 202 -35.43 0.00 6.20
CA PHE A 202 -34.64 -1.20 5.95
C PHE A 202 -33.18 -0.95 6.33
N ARG A 203 -32.50 -2.03 6.72
CA ARG A 203 -31.16 -1.97 7.31
C ARG A 203 -30.19 -2.86 6.56
N PHE A 204 -29.08 -2.29 6.11
CA PHE A 204 -28.06 -2.99 5.33
C PHE A 204 -26.66 -2.64 5.83
N ARG A 205 -25.66 -3.27 5.24
CA ARG A 205 -24.25 -2.98 5.51
C ARG A 205 -23.60 -2.45 4.24
N PRO A 206 -23.07 -1.21 4.23
CA PRO A 206 -22.35 -0.69 3.08
C PRO A 206 -21.15 -1.56 2.70
N ASN A 207 -20.72 -1.46 1.45
CA ASN A 207 -19.59 -2.22 0.94
C ASN A 207 -18.30 -1.78 1.67
N ILE A 208 -17.51 -2.78 2.09
CA ILE A 208 -16.31 -2.62 2.92
C ILE A 208 -15.09 -2.24 2.07
N PHE A 209 -15.06 -2.65 0.80
CA PHE A 209 -13.89 -2.58 -0.08
C PHE A 209 -13.96 -1.46 -1.12
N ALA A 210 -15.15 -0.90 -1.38
CA ALA A 210 -15.33 0.21 -2.30
C ALA A 210 -16.55 1.06 -1.92
N VAL A 211 -16.48 2.38 -2.15
CA VAL A 211 -17.57 3.34 -1.90
C VAL A 211 -18.58 3.25 -3.06
N VAL A 212 -19.39 2.19 -3.08
CA VAL A 212 -20.26 1.86 -4.24
C VAL A 212 -21.68 1.48 -3.86
N THR A 213 -22.04 1.45 -2.57
CA THR A 213 -23.38 1.05 -2.16
C THR A 213 -24.41 2.12 -2.55
N LEU A 214 -25.37 1.71 -3.37
CA LEU A 214 -26.47 2.53 -3.86
C LEU A 214 -27.79 1.77 -3.65
N TYR A 215 -28.75 2.43 -2.99
CA TYR A 215 -30.15 2.02 -3.01
C TYR A 215 -30.98 3.13 -3.64
N PHE A 216 -31.87 2.73 -4.53
CA PHE A 216 -32.80 3.62 -5.20
C PHE A 216 -34.22 3.12 -5.02
N CYS A 217 -35.17 4.06 -5.02
CA CYS A 217 -36.58 3.78 -4.79
C CYS A 217 -37.43 4.43 -5.86
N ASN A 218 -38.48 3.71 -6.24
CA ASN A 218 -39.58 4.24 -7.04
C ASN A 218 -40.74 4.55 -6.11
N PHE A 219 -41.41 5.67 -6.32
CA PHE A 219 -42.52 6.14 -5.51
C PHE A 219 -43.75 6.35 -6.38
N ARG A 220 -44.92 5.94 -5.87
CA ARG A 220 -46.21 6.09 -6.53
C ARG A 220 -47.28 6.43 -5.52
N TRP A 221 -48.24 7.25 -5.93
CA TRP A 221 -49.41 7.58 -5.11
C TRP A 221 -50.61 7.92 -6.01
N PRO A 222 -51.86 7.82 -5.51
CA PRO A 222 -53.05 7.88 -6.37
C PRO A 222 -53.23 9.20 -7.15
N SER A 223 -52.88 10.34 -6.56
CA SER A 223 -53.07 11.64 -7.20
C SER A 223 -52.11 11.93 -8.36
N ASP A 224 -51.06 11.13 -8.53
CA ASP A 224 -50.04 11.33 -9.56
C ASP A 224 -49.42 9.99 -9.96
N ILE A 225 -49.79 9.52 -11.15
CA ILE A 225 -49.32 8.26 -11.71
C ILE A 225 -47.95 8.36 -12.39
N SER A 226 -47.30 9.53 -12.36
CA SER A 226 -45.97 9.70 -12.93
C SER A 226 -44.91 8.89 -12.19
N TYR A 227 -43.79 8.66 -12.86
CA TYR A 227 -42.69 7.87 -12.34
C TYR A 227 -41.78 8.75 -11.48
N HIS A 228 -41.86 8.58 -10.16
CA HIS A 228 -41.00 9.28 -9.21
C HIS A 228 -39.86 8.37 -8.78
N TYR A 229 -38.64 8.74 -9.13
CA TYR A 229 -37.43 7.97 -8.86
C TYR A 229 -36.45 8.80 -8.04
N PHE A 230 -35.83 8.17 -7.04
CA PHE A 230 -34.79 8.80 -6.23
C PHE A 230 -33.79 7.80 -5.66
N ASP A 231 -32.52 8.19 -5.68
CA ASP A 231 -31.44 7.47 -5.02
C ASP A 231 -31.48 7.71 -3.50
N ILE A 232 -32.27 6.90 -2.78
CA ILE A 232 -32.55 7.08 -1.35
C ILE A 232 -31.31 6.90 -0.47
N TYR A 233 -30.31 6.15 -0.95
CA TYR A 233 -29.01 6.05 -0.31
C TYR A 233 -27.89 5.98 -1.34
N VAL A 234 -26.94 6.91 -1.23
CA VAL A 234 -25.70 6.94 -2.02
C VAL A 234 -24.56 6.94 -1.02
N GLN A 235 -23.71 5.92 -1.01
CA GLN A 235 -22.65 5.77 -0.01
C GLN A 235 -21.78 7.03 0.08
N GLU A 236 -21.30 7.57 -1.05
CA GLU A 236 -20.49 8.80 -1.08
C GLU A 236 -21.24 10.03 -0.50
N ARG A 237 -22.55 10.12 -0.72
CA ARG A 237 -23.37 11.23 -0.22
C ARG A 237 -23.63 11.08 1.28
N ASP A 238 -23.93 9.86 1.75
CA ASP A 238 -24.63 9.61 3.01
C ASP A 238 -23.77 8.95 4.09
N GLU A 239 -22.67 8.29 3.73
CA GLU A 239 -21.75 7.67 4.69
C GLU A 239 -21.24 8.73 5.67
N PHE A 240 -21.34 8.42 6.97
CA PHE A 240 -21.01 9.32 8.10
C PHE A 240 -21.87 10.60 8.25
N LYS A 241 -22.86 10.86 7.38
CA LYS A 241 -23.74 12.05 7.46
C LYS A 241 -25.14 11.75 7.99
N CYS A 242 -25.33 10.57 8.56
CA CYS A 242 -26.60 10.11 9.12
C CYS A 242 -26.45 9.94 10.63
N GLU A 243 -27.30 10.60 11.41
CA GLU A 243 -27.26 10.53 12.86
C GLU A 243 -27.55 9.11 13.33
N ASN A 244 -26.69 8.58 14.21
CA ASN A 244 -26.82 7.24 14.76
C ASN A 244 -26.98 6.13 13.69
N GLN A 245 -26.39 6.32 12.50
CA GLN A 245 -26.50 5.42 11.35
C GLN A 245 -27.93 5.31 10.78
N VAL A 246 -28.79 6.31 11.03
CA VAL A 246 -30.15 6.39 10.50
C VAL A 246 -30.24 7.54 9.50
N CYS A 247 -30.40 7.21 8.23
CA CYS A 247 -30.64 8.18 7.16
C CYS A 247 -32.15 8.36 6.99
N SER A 248 -32.72 9.40 7.60
CA SER A 248 -34.16 9.66 7.56
C SER A 248 -34.54 10.62 6.43
N TRP A 249 -35.57 10.24 5.67
CA TRP A 249 -36.06 10.94 4.49
C TRP A 249 -37.56 11.16 4.59
N LYS A 250 -38.02 12.38 4.31
CA LYS A 250 -39.43 12.70 4.08
C LYS A 250 -39.71 12.76 2.59
N ILE A 251 -40.75 12.05 2.16
CA ILE A 251 -41.21 12.06 0.78
C ILE A 251 -42.41 13.00 0.63
N SER A 252 -42.28 13.96 -0.27
CA SER A 252 -43.32 14.92 -0.62
C SER A 252 -43.44 15.04 -2.13
N LYS A 253 -44.49 15.71 -2.63
CA LYS A 253 -44.74 15.83 -4.08
C LYS A 253 -43.55 16.42 -4.86
N GLY A 254 -42.80 17.33 -4.25
CA GLY A 254 -41.64 17.99 -4.85
C GLY A 254 -40.34 17.18 -4.81
N GLY A 255 -40.29 16.04 -4.11
CA GLY A 255 -39.08 15.25 -3.98
C GLY A 255 -38.84 14.70 -2.56
N ALA A 256 -37.59 14.31 -2.30
CA ALA A 256 -37.16 13.72 -1.04
C ALA A 256 -36.34 14.73 -0.23
N CYS A 257 -36.70 14.93 1.04
CA CYS A 257 -35.95 15.77 1.97
C CYS A 257 -35.27 14.92 3.02
N LYS A 258 -33.96 15.11 3.23
CA LYS A 258 -33.16 14.42 4.24
C LYS A 258 -33.17 15.18 5.56
N TYR A 259 -33.22 14.45 6.67
CA TYR A 259 -32.99 15.00 8.00
C TYR A 259 -31.54 15.45 8.16
N ASP A 260 -31.35 16.67 8.63
CA ASP A 260 -30.05 17.25 8.95
C ASP A 260 -29.89 17.32 10.48
N PRO A 261 -28.98 16.53 11.08
CA PRO A 261 -28.77 16.51 12.53
C PRO A 261 -28.31 17.86 13.08
N ASP A 262 -27.54 18.63 12.30
CA ASP A 262 -26.99 19.92 12.72
C ASP A 262 -28.09 20.98 12.85
N MET A 263 -29.11 20.91 11.99
CA MET A 263 -30.25 21.84 11.97
C MET A 263 -31.50 21.29 12.65
N GLN A 264 -31.47 20.02 13.10
CA GLN A 264 -32.61 19.28 13.65
C GLN A 264 -33.88 19.35 12.77
N ALA A 265 -33.69 19.37 11.45
CA ALA A 265 -34.79 19.61 10.50
C ALA A 265 -34.53 18.95 9.14
N TYR A 266 -35.60 18.79 8.35
CA TYR A 266 -35.55 18.24 6.99
C TYR A 266 -35.22 19.34 5.98
N THR A 267 -33.98 19.84 5.99
CA THR A 267 -33.57 21.03 5.21
C THR A 267 -32.93 20.67 3.87
N LYS A 268 -32.36 19.47 3.72
CA LYS A 268 -31.68 19.03 2.49
C LYS A 268 -32.66 18.32 1.57
N CYS A 269 -33.35 19.08 0.72
CA CYS A 269 -34.34 18.57 -0.24
C CYS A 269 -33.77 18.40 -1.64
N PHE A 270 -34.14 17.29 -2.28
CA PHE A 270 -33.72 16.91 -3.61
C PHE A 270 -34.94 16.67 -4.50
N PRO A 271 -34.97 17.21 -5.73
CA PRO A 271 -36.03 16.91 -6.68
C PRO A 271 -35.95 15.44 -7.12
N TRP A 272 -37.02 14.98 -7.77
CA TRP A 272 -37.02 13.67 -8.42
C TRP A 272 -35.95 13.61 -9.51
N ASN A 273 -35.31 12.45 -9.62
CA ASN A 273 -34.34 12.19 -10.69
C ASN A 273 -35.09 12.14 -12.04
N HIS A 274 -34.53 12.79 -13.05
CA HIS A 274 -35.07 12.73 -14.42
C HIS A 274 -34.46 11.54 -15.17
N HIS A 275 -35.28 10.85 -15.96
CA HIS A 275 -34.73 10.04 -17.04
C HIS A 275 -34.22 11.02 -18.10
N ASP A 276 -32.91 11.04 -18.33
CA ASP A 276 -32.39 11.52 -19.61
C ASP A 276 -32.98 10.59 -20.68
N VAL A 277 -34.05 11.04 -21.33
CA VAL A 277 -34.39 10.56 -22.66
C VAL A 277 -33.21 10.99 -23.51
N VAL A 278 -32.28 10.06 -23.76
CA VAL A 278 -31.24 10.23 -24.76
C VAL A 278 -31.98 10.50 -26.06
N ALA A 279 -32.09 11.77 -26.44
CA ALA A 279 -32.54 12.17 -27.74
C ALA A 279 -31.53 11.56 -28.72
N ILE A 280 -31.93 10.49 -29.39
CA ILE A 280 -31.22 10.03 -30.57
C ILE A 280 -31.40 11.18 -31.57
N SER A 281 -30.41 12.06 -31.65
CA SER A 281 -30.26 12.95 -32.79
C SER A 281 -30.13 12.04 -34.01
N SER A 282 -31.18 11.98 -34.82
CA SER A 282 -31.11 11.52 -36.19
C SER A 282 -30.25 12.51 -36.97
N ASP A 283 -28.93 12.41 -36.82
CA ASP A 283 -27.99 13.00 -37.76
C ASP A 283 -27.86 12.01 -38.92
N ASN A 284 -28.76 12.16 -39.88
CA ASN A 284 -28.69 11.45 -41.15
C ASN A 284 -27.88 12.33 -42.10
N SER A 285 -26.56 12.27 -41.99
CA SER A 285 -25.65 12.88 -42.96
C SER A 285 -24.35 12.08 -43.10
N THR A 286 -24.38 11.05 -43.95
CA THR A 286 -23.21 10.71 -44.78
C THR A 286 -23.69 10.16 -46.11
N ASP A 287 -23.71 11.08 -47.08
CA ASP A 287 -23.54 10.85 -48.50
C ASP A 287 -22.15 10.23 -48.78
N TYR A 288 -22.04 9.52 -49.91
CA TYR A 288 -20.87 8.83 -50.50
C TYR A 288 -20.36 7.51 -49.90
N ALA A 289 -20.72 6.38 -50.56
CA ALA A 289 -19.77 5.53 -51.28
C ALA A 289 -20.48 4.39 -52.07
N ASN A 290 -20.19 4.36 -53.38
CA ASN A 290 -20.50 3.38 -54.45
C ASN A 290 -21.91 3.36 -55.06
#